data_AF-A0A1F5CV37-F1
#
_entry.id   AF-A0A1F5CV37-F1
#
_cell.length_a   1.000
_cell.length_b   1.000
_cell.length_c   1.000
_cell.angle_alpha   90.00
_cell.angle_beta   90.00
_cell.angle_gamma   90.00
#
_symmetry.space_group_name_H-M   'P 1'
#
loop_
_entity.id
_entity.type
_entity.pdbx_description
1 polymer ?
#
loop_
_entity_poly.entity_id
_entity_poly.type
_entity_poly.pdbx_seq_one_letter_code
_entity_poly.pdbx_strand_id
1 'polypeptide(L)'
;MTVFADKERLSPQYIPADLPYRREQIGLLHGIFGDFLEKSGRTSEKILRMHGEVGSGKTCTVLSFGREFEKEANALKIPLKFVYTNCKLEAGSRFLLYRKLLEKISPDLLSRGLSPEEMLTQLVNYLHGEGLFVILALDEIDYLIRRMKEQKDIGSVIYDLTRINEIMLSPFGPVVGAIFISRDFTWCNLLDPSEKSTLGDLKLQLSSYKAEQLNAILTKRAEEAFKEGALSEETIAYIADIAANKSLNPGDCRFALDILFYSGLVADTKGSRKIIPEYVRLVAKDSFPGMRTEDLMTLSDRELPVLKATVRALKTRQRPYVSIQECWQDYLLVCEEENISPDSYRTFRNHIQDLSLRSFIEYRLDKGITITGATMEDFDRVILTLERRAKNA
;
A
#
# COMPACT_ATOMS: atom_id res chain seq x y z
N MET A 1 -27.49 -8.50 10.44
CA MET A 1 -26.57 -8.13 11.54
C MET A 1 -25.25 -7.77 10.89
N THR A 2 -24.60 -6.68 11.30
CA THR A 2 -23.32 -6.26 10.71
C THR A 2 -22.13 -6.65 11.58
N VAL A 3 -21.01 -7.06 10.94
CA VAL A 3 -19.70 -7.30 11.57
C VAL A 3 -18.96 -6.00 11.88
N PHE A 4 -19.30 -4.90 11.21
CA PHE A 4 -18.62 -3.61 11.38
C PHE A 4 -19.10 -2.86 12.64
N ALA A 5 -18.15 -2.21 13.30
CA ALA A 5 -18.39 -1.15 14.27
C ALA A 5 -18.31 0.22 13.59
N ASP A 6 -17.23 0.47 12.83
CA ASP A 6 -17.02 1.68 12.04
C ASP A 6 -16.22 1.36 10.77
N LYS A 7 -16.93 1.18 9.65
CA LYS A 7 -16.32 0.80 8.37
C LYS A 7 -15.36 1.86 7.81
N GLU A 8 -15.55 3.14 8.17
CA GLU A 8 -14.71 4.24 7.66
C GLU A 8 -13.28 4.15 8.19
N ARG A 9 -13.09 3.42 9.29
CA ARG A 9 -11.77 3.05 9.80
C ARG A 9 -11.00 2.15 8.85
N LEU A 10 -11.57 1.56 7.81
CA LEU A 10 -10.76 0.84 6.81
C LEU A 10 -10.45 1.69 5.57
N SER A 11 -10.99 2.91 5.49
CA SER A 11 -10.77 3.81 4.35
C SER A 11 -9.28 4.12 4.16
N PRO A 12 -8.76 4.10 2.92
CA PRO A 12 -7.41 4.58 2.61
C PRO A 12 -7.18 6.06 2.95
N GLN A 13 -8.25 6.85 3.10
CA GLN A 13 -8.18 8.27 3.47
C GLN A 13 -8.04 8.48 4.98
N TYR A 14 -8.40 7.47 5.78
CA TYR A 14 -8.27 7.56 7.22
C TYR A 14 -6.79 7.50 7.62
N ILE A 15 -6.36 8.49 8.40
CA ILE A 15 -5.00 8.58 8.93
C ILE A 15 -5.05 8.21 10.42
N PRO A 16 -4.51 7.05 10.83
CA PRO A 16 -4.54 6.62 12.22
C PRO A 16 -3.72 7.55 13.12
N ALA A 17 -4.04 7.55 14.42
CA ALA A 17 -3.28 8.29 15.41
C ALA A 17 -1.84 7.76 15.56
N ASP A 18 -1.66 6.45 15.42
CA ASP A 18 -0.37 5.78 15.46
C ASP A 18 -0.10 5.05 14.15
N LEU A 19 1.13 5.17 13.64
CA LEU A 19 1.60 4.48 12.44
C LEU A 19 2.67 3.45 12.83
N PRO A 20 2.27 2.23 13.23
CA PRO A 20 3.23 1.20 13.60
C PRO A 20 4.17 0.92 12.41
N TYR A 21 5.45 0.67 12.71
CA TYR A 21 6.52 0.45 11.73
C TYR A 21 6.82 1.63 10.79
N ARG A 22 6.33 2.85 11.11
CA ARG A 22 6.76 4.09 10.45
C ARG A 22 7.31 5.16 11.41
N ARG A 23 7.37 4.86 12.71
CA ARG A 23 7.91 5.77 13.73
C ARG A 23 9.36 6.16 13.49
N GLU A 24 10.19 5.25 12.99
CA GLU A 24 11.58 5.55 12.64
C GLU A 24 11.65 6.58 11.52
N GLN A 25 10.86 6.41 10.45
CA GLN A 25 10.82 7.35 9.33
C GLN A 25 10.24 8.71 9.76
N ILE A 26 9.24 8.73 10.64
CA ILE A 26 8.73 9.97 11.25
C ILE A 26 9.83 10.64 12.09
N GLY A 27 10.56 9.88 12.90
CA GLY A 27 11.69 10.39 13.69
C GLY A 27 12.83 10.95 12.82
N LEU A 28 13.11 10.34 11.67
CA LEU A 28 14.08 10.87 10.70
C LEU A 28 13.61 12.19 10.09
N LEU A 29 12.31 12.34 9.78
CA LEU A 29 11.74 13.62 9.33
C LEU A 29 11.90 14.69 10.41
N HIS A 30 11.59 14.36 11.67
CA HIS A 30 11.84 15.24 12.81
C HIS A 30 13.31 15.60 12.96
N GLY A 31 14.25 14.66 12.76
CA GLY A 31 15.68 14.96 12.79
C GLY A 31 16.15 15.87 11.65
N ILE A 32 15.55 15.76 10.46
CA ILE A 32 15.89 16.59 9.29
C ILE A 32 15.40 18.03 9.45
N PHE A 33 14.17 18.19 9.93
CA PHE A 33 13.50 19.49 10.03
C PHE A 33 13.61 20.12 11.42
N GLY A 34 13.99 19.37 12.46
CA GLY A 34 13.96 19.80 13.86
C GLY A 34 14.80 21.04 14.17
N ASP A 35 15.94 21.22 13.50
CA ASP A 35 16.77 22.43 13.62
C ASP A 35 15.97 23.72 13.37
N PHE A 36 14.91 23.66 12.56
CA PHE A 36 14.05 24.81 12.26
C PHE A 36 13.22 25.24 13.48
N LEU A 37 12.82 24.30 14.35
CA LEU A 37 12.08 24.63 15.57
C LEU A 37 12.97 25.37 16.59
N GLU A 38 14.28 25.11 16.59
CA GLU A 38 15.23 25.80 17.47
C GLU A 38 15.69 27.15 16.91
N LYS A 39 15.85 27.24 15.59
CA LYS A 39 16.48 28.37 14.90
C LYS A 39 15.58 28.91 13.80
N SER A 40 14.31 29.16 14.11
CA SER A 40 13.30 29.57 13.13
C SER A 40 13.74 30.82 12.36
N GLY A 41 13.65 30.73 11.02
CA GLY A 41 14.12 31.78 10.12
C GLY A 41 15.65 31.92 10.01
N ARG A 42 16.42 30.95 10.52
CA ARG A 42 17.90 30.92 10.46
C ARG A 42 18.46 29.57 9.99
N THR A 43 17.63 28.75 9.37
CA THR A 43 18.05 27.44 8.81
C THR A 43 18.04 27.48 7.30
N SER A 44 18.93 26.69 6.69
CA SER A 44 18.87 26.43 5.26
C SER A 44 17.61 25.65 4.90
N GLU A 45 17.14 25.83 3.68
CA GLU A 45 16.12 24.98 3.08
C GLU A 45 16.54 23.50 3.10
N LYS A 46 15.59 22.61 3.35
CA LYS A 46 15.79 21.16 3.31
C LYS A 46 15.02 20.55 2.14
N ILE A 47 15.76 19.98 1.19
CA ILE A 47 15.19 19.24 0.07
C ILE A 47 15.29 17.74 0.36
N LEU A 48 14.16 17.10 0.58
CA LEU A 48 14.08 15.66 0.86
C LEU A 48 13.41 14.93 -0.29
N ARG A 49 14.02 13.84 -0.75
CA ARG A 49 13.37 12.91 -1.68
C ARG A 49 12.96 11.64 -0.94
N MET A 50 11.65 11.37 -0.91
CA MET A 50 11.07 10.18 -0.33
C MET A 50 10.61 9.23 -1.43
N HIS A 51 10.96 7.94 -1.33
CA HIS A 51 10.51 6.94 -2.31
C HIS A 51 10.14 5.61 -1.67
N GLY A 52 9.45 4.76 -2.43
CA GLY A 52 8.99 3.45 -2.01
C GLY A 52 7.80 2.98 -2.82
N GLU A 53 7.51 1.69 -2.79
CA GLU A 53 6.43 1.08 -3.57
C GLU A 53 5.02 1.60 -3.17
N VAL A 54 4.02 1.31 -4.01
CA VAL A 54 2.61 1.61 -3.68
C VAL A 54 2.24 0.89 -2.38
N GLY A 55 1.48 1.57 -1.52
CA GLY A 55 1.05 0.99 -0.25
C GLY A 55 2.12 0.93 0.85
N SER A 56 3.34 1.43 0.63
CA SER A 56 4.40 1.45 1.65
C SER A 56 4.22 2.51 2.75
N GLY A 57 3.13 3.30 2.71
CA GLY A 57 2.81 4.26 3.77
C GLY A 57 3.46 5.65 3.66
N LYS A 58 4.03 6.02 2.50
CA LYS A 58 4.68 7.32 2.27
C LYS A 58 3.78 8.50 2.64
N THR A 59 2.60 8.58 2.03
CA THR A 59 1.62 9.64 2.26
C THR A 59 1.22 9.73 3.73
N CYS A 60 0.86 8.61 4.37
CA CYS A 60 0.47 8.62 5.79
C CYS A 60 1.61 9.06 6.71
N THR A 61 2.84 8.60 6.43
CA THR A 61 4.04 8.97 7.19
C THR A 61 4.27 10.49 7.14
N VAL A 62 4.21 11.07 5.95
CA VAL A 62 4.44 12.50 5.73
C VAL A 62 3.31 13.35 6.32
N LEU A 63 2.05 12.91 6.22
CA LEU A 63 0.92 13.61 6.85
C LEU A 63 0.96 13.53 8.38
N SER A 64 1.37 12.40 8.96
CA SER A 64 1.53 12.28 10.42
C SER A 64 2.65 13.20 10.91
N PHE A 65 3.80 13.17 10.23
CA PHE A 65 4.89 14.10 10.50
C PHE A 65 4.43 15.55 10.40
N GLY A 66 3.76 15.95 9.31
CA GLY A 66 3.28 17.31 9.13
C GLY A 66 2.37 17.78 10.27
N ARG A 67 1.40 16.94 10.65
CA ARG A 67 0.49 17.20 11.78
C ARG A 67 1.22 17.33 13.12
N GLU A 68 2.17 16.44 13.40
CA GLU A 68 2.97 16.46 14.63
C GLU A 68 3.88 17.69 14.69
N PHE A 69 4.57 17.98 13.59
CA PHE A 69 5.53 19.06 13.48
C PHE A 69 4.85 20.44 13.51
N GLU A 70 3.69 20.62 12.85
CA GLU A 70 2.88 21.83 13.01
C GLU A 70 2.41 22.01 14.45
N LYS A 71 2.03 20.94 15.14
CA LYS A 71 1.60 21.02 16.55
C LYS A 71 2.76 21.45 17.45
N GLU A 72 3.96 20.93 17.23
CA GLU A 72 5.17 21.33 17.95
C GLU A 72 5.55 22.80 17.67
N ALA A 73 5.54 23.22 16.40
CA ALA A 73 5.79 24.60 16.01
C ALA A 73 4.79 25.57 16.66
N ASN A 74 3.49 25.22 16.67
CA ASN A 74 2.45 26.01 17.33
C ASN A 74 2.68 26.14 18.84
N ALA A 75 3.14 25.07 19.52
CA ALA A 75 3.47 25.13 20.94
C ALA A 75 4.63 26.11 21.23
N LEU A 76 5.55 26.25 20.28
CA LEU A 76 6.66 27.22 20.30
C LEU A 76 6.29 28.60 19.74
N LYS A 77 5.02 28.82 19.35
CA LYS A 77 4.52 30.04 18.70
C LYS A 77 5.22 30.37 17.39
N ILE A 78 5.71 29.36 16.68
CA ILE A 78 6.27 29.48 15.34
C ILE A 78 5.13 29.30 14.35
N PRO A 79 4.81 30.29 13.51
CA PRO A 79 3.70 30.20 12.56
C PRO A 79 4.12 29.38 11.32
N LEU A 80 4.20 28.07 11.51
CA LEU A 80 4.56 27.11 10.48
C LEU A 80 3.31 26.41 9.94
N LYS A 81 3.23 26.31 8.61
CA LYS A 81 2.20 25.54 7.91
C LYS A 81 2.81 24.39 7.11
N PHE A 82 2.24 23.21 7.26
CA PHE A 82 2.57 22.03 6.46
C PHE A 82 1.57 21.89 5.31
N VAL A 83 2.07 21.87 4.08
CA VAL A 83 1.24 21.90 2.86
C VAL A 83 1.47 20.65 2.04
N TYR A 84 0.54 19.70 2.13
CA TYR A 84 0.51 18.50 1.29
C TYR A 84 -0.23 18.75 -0.02
N THR A 85 0.34 18.32 -1.14
CA THR A 85 -0.30 18.33 -2.47
C THR A 85 -0.06 17.03 -3.20
N ASN A 86 -1.14 16.37 -3.64
CA ASN A 86 -1.04 15.23 -4.54
C ASN A 86 -0.91 15.75 -5.98
N CYS A 87 0.27 15.60 -6.57
CA CYS A 87 0.55 16.15 -7.87
C CYS A 87 -0.22 15.47 -9.01
N LYS A 88 -0.55 14.18 -8.87
CA LYS A 88 -1.33 13.45 -9.87
C LYS A 88 -2.78 13.93 -9.96
N LEU A 89 -3.39 14.23 -8.81
CA LEU A 89 -4.79 14.64 -8.70
C LEU A 89 -4.96 16.15 -8.86
N GLU A 90 -4.04 16.94 -8.30
CA GLU A 90 -4.21 18.39 -8.14
C GLU A 90 -3.32 19.21 -9.08
N ALA A 91 -2.19 18.65 -9.55
CA ALA A 91 -1.18 19.37 -10.31
C ALA A 91 -0.96 18.78 -11.70
N GLY A 92 -1.85 19.11 -12.65
CA GLY A 92 -1.70 18.66 -14.04
C GLY A 92 -0.63 19.41 -14.86
N SER A 93 -0.07 20.49 -14.32
CA SER A 93 0.93 21.35 -14.95
C SER A 93 1.62 22.22 -13.89
N ARG A 94 2.70 22.93 -14.27
CA ARG A 94 3.37 23.90 -13.40
C ARG A 94 2.43 24.98 -12.87
N PHE A 95 1.58 25.52 -13.75
CA PHE A 95 0.57 26.53 -13.38
C PHE A 95 -0.44 26.00 -12.35
N LEU A 96 -0.96 24.79 -12.56
CA LEU A 96 -1.94 24.20 -11.63
C LEU A 96 -1.32 23.90 -10.27
N LEU A 97 -0.07 23.45 -10.24
CA LEU A 97 0.67 23.24 -8.99
C LEU A 97 0.75 24.53 -8.17
N TYR A 98 1.28 25.62 -8.76
CA TYR A 98 1.52 26.85 -8.00
C TYR A 98 0.21 27.53 -7.60
N ARG A 99 -0.81 27.47 -8.46
CA ARG A 99 -2.15 27.89 -8.09
C ARG A 99 -2.69 27.11 -6.88
N LYS A 100 -2.48 25.79 -6.84
CA LYS A 100 -2.90 24.95 -5.70
C LYS A 100 -2.10 25.23 -4.44
N LEU A 101 -0.80 25.52 -4.54
CA LEU A 101 0.00 25.95 -3.41
C LEU A 101 -0.50 27.29 -2.84
N LEU A 102 -0.78 28.27 -3.69
CA LEU A 102 -1.39 29.54 -3.29
C LEU A 102 -2.74 29.30 -2.60
N GLU A 103 -3.65 28.54 -3.22
CA GLU A 103 -4.97 28.22 -2.66
C GLU A 103 -4.88 27.58 -1.27
N LYS A 104 -3.92 26.68 -1.06
CA LYS A 104 -3.74 26.00 0.24
C LYS A 104 -3.07 26.88 1.28
N ILE A 105 -2.18 27.79 0.88
CA ILE A 105 -1.43 28.65 1.81
C ILE A 105 -2.27 29.88 2.17
N SER A 106 -2.72 30.62 1.17
CA SER A 106 -3.55 31.82 1.31
C SER A 106 -4.48 32.00 0.09
N PRO A 107 -5.77 31.60 0.21
CA PRO A 107 -6.76 31.75 -0.85
C PRO A 107 -6.92 33.20 -1.34
N ASP A 108 -6.67 34.18 -0.46
CA ASP A 108 -6.84 35.61 -0.76
C ASP A 108 -5.83 36.11 -1.80
N LEU A 109 -4.73 35.38 -2.02
CA LEU A 109 -3.74 35.69 -3.05
C LEU A 109 -4.18 35.30 -4.45
N LEU A 110 -5.27 34.54 -4.61
CA LEU A 110 -5.73 34.05 -5.91
C LEU A 110 -6.31 35.18 -6.77
N SER A 111 -5.48 35.75 -7.63
CA SER A 111 -5.92 36.70 -8.66
C SER A 111 -5.93 36.07 -10.06
N ARG A 112 -6.70 36.66 -10.98
CA ARG A 112 -6.74 36.22 -12.38
C ARG A 112 -5.54 36.77 -13.13
N GLY A 113 -4.98 35.96 -14.03
CA GLY A 113 -3.96 36.41 -14.99
C GLY A 113 -2.51 36.28 -14.54
N LEU A 114 -2.24 35.74 -13.34
CA LEU A 114 -0.87 35.49 -12.89
C LEU A 114 -0.20 34.39 -13.73
N SER A 115 1.04 34.63 -14.12
CA SER A 115 1.96 33.61 -14.59
C SER A 115 2.44 32.72 -13.42
N PRO A 116 2.93 31.50 -13.69
CA PRO A 116 3.50 30.64 -12.66
C PRO A 116 4.61 31.32 -11.82
N GLU A 117 5.48 32.09 -12.46
CA GLU A 117 6.57 32.83 -11.79
C GLU A 117 6.03 33.92 -10.85
N GLU A 118 5.03 34.67 -11.29
CA GLU A 118 4.36 35.68 -10.45
C GLU A 118 3.67 35.02 -9.25
N MET A 119 3.07 33.84 -9.44
CA MET A 119 2.44 33.08 -8.35
C MET A 119 3.46 32.71 -7.26
N LEU A 120 4.63 32.19 -7.63
CA LEU A 120 5.67 31.85 -6.65
C LEU A 120 6.24 33.09 -5.98
N THR A 121 6.47 34.16 -6.76
CA THR A 121 6.97 35.43 -6.22
C THR A 121 6.00 36.02 -5.20
N GLN A 122 4.71 36.04 -5.53
CA GLN A 122 3.65 36.49 -4.64
C GLN A 122 3.53 35.61 -3.40
N LEU A 123 3.66 34.28 -3.55
CA LEU A 123 3.66 33.34 -2.43
C LEU A 123 4.79 33.65 -1.44
N VAL A 124 6.02 33.75 -1.93
CA VAL A 124 7.20 33.98 -1.08
C VAL A 124 7.12 35.34 -0.39
N ASN A 125 6.72 36.39 -1.12
CA ASN A 125 6.54 37.73 -0.56
C ASN A 125 5.47 37.77 0.53
N TYR A 126 4.35 37.07 0.32
CA TYR A 126 3.30 36.95 1.33
C TYR A 126 3.79 36.24 2.59
N LEU A 127 4.45 35.09 2.43
CA LEU A 127 4.97 34.34 3.56
C LEU A 127 5.98 35.17 4.37
N HIS A 128 6.86 35.89 3.68
CA HIS A 128 7.82 36.77 4.34
C HIS A 128 7.15 37.94 5.05
N GLY A 129 6.20 38.63 4.40
CA GLY A 129 5.49 39.78 4.98
C GLY A 129 4.68 39.42 6.23
N GLU A 130 4.09 38.23 6.25
CA GLU A 130 3.32 37.72 7.39
C GLU A 130 4.19 36.97 8.43
N GLY A 131 5.49 36.83 8.17
CA GLY A 131 6.39 36.03 9.01
C GLY A 131 6.01 34.55 9.11
N LEU A 132 5.31 34.02 8.10
CA LEU A 132 4.84 32.65 8.02
C LEU A 132 5.91 31.75 7.40
N PHE A 133 5.98 30.52 7.89
CA PHE A 133 6.88 29.50 7.35
C PHE A 133 6.09 28.36 6.75
N VAL A 134 6.66 27.69 5.75
CA VAL A 134 6.03 26.52 5.12
C VAL A 134 6.97 25.34 4.90
N ILE A 135 6.44 24.14 5.09
CA ILE A 135 7.02 22.90 4.54
C ILE A 135 6.08 22.40 3.45
N LEU A 136 6.63 22.17 2.26
CA LEU A 136 5.87 21.65 1.12
C LEU A 136 6.06 20.14 1.02
N ALA A 137 4.98 19.38 0.87
CA ALA A 137 5.04 17.96 0.58
C ALA A 137 4.30 17.67 -0.74
N LEU A 138 5.07 17.25 -1.75
CA LEU A 138 4.59 17.01 -3.10
C LEU A 138 4.57 15.52 -3.39
N ASP A 139 3.37 14.95 -3.39
CA ASP A 139 3.13 13.52 -3.59
C ASP A 139 2.93 13.16 -5.05
N GLU A 140 3.36 11.96 -5.43
CA GLU A 140 3.39 11.49 -6.81
C GLU A 140 4.10 12.48 -7.76
N ILE A 141 5.23 13.06 -7.34
CA ILE A 141 6.00 14.02 -8.15
C ILE A 141 6.48 13.39 -9.47
N ASP A 142 6.75 12.07 -9.48
CA ASP A 142 7.13 11.32 -10.67
C ASP A 142 6.08 11.42 -11.78
N TYR A 143 4.80 11.49 -11.43
CA TYR A 143 3.72 11.65 -12.38
C TYR A 143 3.72 13.04 -13.03
N LEU A 144 3.87 14.10 -12.22
CA LEU A 144 3.91 15.47 -12.72
C LEU A 144 5.08 15.67 -13.68
N ILE A 145 6.29 15.23 -13.31
CA ILE A 145 7.48 15.41 -14.14
C ILE A 145 7.33 14.68 -15.48
N ARG A 146 6.85 13.42 -15.47
CA ARG A 146 6.60 12.67 -16.71
C ARG A 146 5.60 13.37 -17.62
N ARG A 147 4.46 13.78 -17.06
CA ARG A 147 3.41 14.48 -17.80
C ARG A 147 3.89 15.81 -18.39
N MET A 148 4.66 16.59 -17.63
CA MET A 148 5.25 17.85 -18.14
C MET A 148 6.17 17.62 -19.33
N LYS A 149 7.03 16.58 -19.27
CA LYS A 149 7.93 16.26 -20.39
C LYS A 149 7.17 15.76 -21.62
N GLU A 150 6.11 14.98 -21.44
CA GLU A 150 5.21 14.55 -22.53
C GLU A 150 4.52 15.75 -23.20
N GLN A 151 4.12 16.75 -22.41
CA GLN A 151 3.47 17.97 -22.90
C GLN A 151 4.44 19.05 -23.40
N LYS A 152 5.75 18.78 -23.37
CA LYS A 152 6.83 19.73 -23.72
C LYS A 152 6.71 21.05 -22.95
N ASP A 153 6.29 20.98 -21.69
CA ASP A 153 6.32 22.14 -20.79
C ASP A 153 7.80 22.52 -20.56
N ILE A 154 8.12 23.80 -20.81
CA ILE A 154 9.49 24.32 -20.81
C ILE A 154 9.93 24.67 -19.37
N GLY A 155 8.98 24.81 -18.43
CA GLY A 155 9.27 25.16 -17.04
C GLY A 155 9.82 23.99 -16.22
N SER A 156 10.51 24.32 -15.13
CA SER A 156 11.04 23.33 -14.17
C SER A 156 10.44 23.52 -12.78
N VAL A 157 9.51 22.65 -12.41
CA VAL A 157 8.95 22.60 -11.05
C VAL A 157 10.03 22.28 -10.02
N ILE A 158 10.99 21.43 -10.36
CA ILE A 158 12.05 21.05 -9.42
C ILE A 158 12.93 22.25 -9.13
N TYR A 159 13.46 22.90 -10.15
CA TYR A 159 14.34 24.06 -10.00
C TYR A 159 13.64 25.21 -9.29
N ASP A 160 12.40 25.51 -9.69
CA ASP A 160 11.61 26.59 -9.10
C ASP A 160 11.42 26.38 -7.59
N LEU A 161 11.15 25.15 -7.16
CA LEU A 161 10.86 24.84 -5.75
C LEU A 161 12.12 24.63 -4.91
N THR A 162 13.21 24.09 -5.46
CA THR A 162 14.46 23.87 -4.72
C THR A 162 15.29 25.14 -4.55
N ARG A 163 15.00 26.19 -5.33
CA ARG A 163 15.61 27.52 -5.25
C ARG A 163 14.59 28.60 -4.88
N ILE A 164 13.41 28.22 -4.40
CA ILE A 164 12.30 29.14 -4.15
C ILE A 164 12.67 30.29 -3.21
N ASN A 165 13.53 30.02 -2.23
CA ASN A 165 13.99 31.04 -1.28
C ASN A 165 14.92 32.08 -1.91
N GLU A 166 15.55 31.79 -3.05
CA GLU A 166 16.43 32.74 -3.76
C GLU A 166 15.66 33.85 -4.47
N ILE A 167 14.33 33.71 -4.60
CA ILE A 167 13.44 34.81 -4.98
C ILE A 167 13.64 36.00 -4.00
N MET A 168 14.01 35.71 -2.75
CA MET A 168 14.46 36.71 -1.80
C MET A 168 15.98 36.83 -1.79
N LEU A 169 16.48 38.06 -1.74
CA LEU A 169 17.91 38.36 -1.51
C LEU A 169 18.29 38.21 -0.02
N SER A 170 17.76 37.19 0.66
CA SER A 170 17.97 36.91 2.09
C SER A 170 18.66 35.55 2.24
N PRO A 171 19.61 35.38 3.18
CA PRO A 171 20.26 34.10 3.44
C PRO A 171 19.28 33.03 3.98
N PHE A 172 18.13 33.46 4.49
CA PHE A 172 17.08 32.59 5.00
C PHE A 172 15.74 33.01 4.39
N GLY A 173 14.94 32.03 3.97
CA GLY A 173 13.63 32.27 3.38
C GLY A 173 12.51 31.56 4.14
N PRO A 174 11.25 31.91 3.84
CA PRO A 174 10.09 31.37 4.53
C PRO A 174 9.77 29.91 4.19
N VAL A 175 10.35 29.36 3.12
CA VAL A 175 10.17 27.95 2.76
C VAL A 175 11.22 27.12 3.48
N VAL A 176 10.80 26.39 4.50
CA VAL A 176 11.69 25.56 5.33
C VAL A 176 12.22 24.37 4.54
N GLY A 177 11.42 23.85 3.61
CA GLY A 177 11.84 22.77 2.73
C GLY A 177 10.72 22.15 1.91
N ALA A 178 11.13 21.24 1.04
CA ALA A 178 10.26 20.47 0.18
C ALA A 178 10.52 18.97 0.32
N ILE A 179 9.46 18.20 0.49
CA ILE A 179 9.44 16.73 0.51
C ILE A 179 8.85 16.25 -0.81
N PHE A 180 9.70 15.75 -1.70
CA PHE A 180 9.30 15.16 -2.97
C PHE A 180 9.05 13.67 -2.80
N ILE A 181 7.81 13.22 -2.94
CA ILE A 181 7.41 11.83 -2.73
C ILE A 181 7.12 11.17 -4.09
N SER A 182 7.77 10.05 -4.35
CA SER A 182 7.59 9.27 -5.58
C SER A 182 7.58 7.77 -5.31
N ARG A 183 7.34 6.97 -6.35
CA ARG A 183 7.50 5.50 -6.27
C ARG A 183 8.97 5.09 -6.25
N ASP A 184 9.74 5.66 -7.17
CA ASP A 184 11.18 5.41 -7.32
C ASP A 184 11.90 6.73 -7.68
N PHE A 185 13.21 6.66 -7.93
CA PHE A 185 14.01 7.82 -8.38
C PHE A 185 14.24 7.87 -9.90
N THR A 186 13.58 7.03 -10.70
CA THR A 186 13.78 6.99 -12.15
C THR A 186 13.35 8.30 -12.83
N TRP A 187 12.39 9.02 -12.24
CA TRP A 187 11.98 10.34 -12.71
C TRP A 187 13.12 11.37 -12.66
N CYS A 188 14.09 11.21 -11.76
CA CYS A 188 15.25 12.09 -11.71
C CYS A 188 16.06 12.03 -13.02
N ASN A 189 16.01 10.92 -13.78
CA ASN A 189 16.70 10.82 -15.06
C ASN A 189 16.14 11.75 -16.13
N LEU A 190 14.86 12.15 -16.00
CA LEU A 190 14.16 13.05 -16.91
C LEU A 190 14.50 14.53 -16.68
N LEU A 191 15.17 14.83 -15.58
CA LEU A 191 15.56 16.18 -15.20
C LEU A 191 16.83 16.62 -15.93
N ASP A 192 16.90 17.91 -16.21
CA ASP A 192 18.12 18.51 -16.74
C ASP A 192 19.24 18.58 -15.67
N PRO A 193 20.50 18.83 -16.06
CA PRO A 193 21.60 18.89 -15.11
C PRO A 193 21.45 19.96 -14.01
N SER A 194 20.80 21.09 -14.32
CA SER A 194 20.60 22.17 -13.35
C SER A 194 19.58 21.79 -12.28
N GLU A 195 18.48 21.14 -12.67
CA GLU A 195 17.48 20.56 -11.77
C GLU A 195 18.11 19.51 -10.84
N LYS A 196 18.87 18.56 -11.41
CA LYS A 196 19.51 17.48 -10.65
C LYS A 196 20.46 18.03 -9.56
N SER A 197 21.21 19.08 -9.88
CA SER A 197 22.14 19.71 -8.96
C SER A 197 21.43 20.25 -7.70
N THR A 198 20.21 20.79 -7.86
CA THR A 198 19.46 21.42 -6.77
C THR A 198 18.72 20.45 -5.85
N LEU A 199 18.46 19.21 -6.29
CA LEU A 199 17.71 18.23 -5.49
C LEU A 199 18.44 17.75 -4.22
N GLY A 200 19.74 18.06 -4.10
CA GLY A 200 20.59 17.58 -3.02
C GLY A 200 20.69 16.05 -3.00
N ASP A 201 21.20 15.50 -1.89
CA ASP A 201 21.40 14.06 -1.69
C ASP A 201 20.62 13.43 -0.55
N LEU A 202 19.78 14.21 0.13
CA LEU A 202 18.94 13.71 1.21
C LEU A 202 17.81 12.83 0.65
N LYS A 203 17.83 11.55 1.04
CA LYS A 203 16.91 10.51 0.55
C LYS A 203 16.34 9.74 1.73
N LEU A 204 15.06 9.38 1.65
CA LEU A 204 14.40 8.51 2.63
C LEU A 204 13.60 7.43 1.91
N GLN A 205 13.94 6.17 2.15
CA GLN A 205 13.30 5.02 1.54
C GLN A 205 12.27 4.40 2.49
N LEU A 206 11.07 4.15 1.98
CA LEU A 206 10.05 3.34 2.64
C LEU A 206 9.96 1.99 1.95
N SER A 207 10.48 0.96 2.61
CA SER A 207 10.37 -0.42 2.18
C SER A 207 8.93 -0.93 2.25
N SER A 208 8.60 -1.87 1.38
CA SER A 208 7.35 -2.65 1.47
C SER A 208 7.20 -3.29 2.83
N TYR A 209 5.96 -3.41 3.30
CA TYR A 209 5.68 -4.05 4.58
C TYR A 209 5.86 -5.57 4.49
N LYS A 210 6.50 -6.14 5.51
CA LYS A 210 6.52 -7.59 5.73
C LYS A 210 5.18 -8.07 6.28
N ALA A 211 4.91 -9.38 6.18
CA ALA A 211 3.68 -9.99 6.69
C ALA A 211 3.42 -9.67 8.18
N GLU A 212 4.45 -9.71 9.03
CA GLU A 212 4.35 -9.36 10.46
C GLU A 212 3.94 -7.89 10.66
N GLN A 213 4.51 -6.99 9.86
CA GLN A 213 4.22 -5.56 9.93
C GLN A 213 2.79 -5.26 9.46
N LEU A 214 2.36 -5.90 8.35
CA LEU A 214 0.99 -5.81 7.88
C LEU A 214 0.01 -6.38 8.90
N ASN A 215 0.32 -7.52 9.53
CA ASN A 215 -0.53 -8.13 10.55
C ASN A 215 -0.78 -7.13 11.69
N ALA A 216 0.28 -6.54 12.24
CA ALA A 216 0.15 -5.58 13.32
C ALA A 216 -0.58 -4.29 12.90
N ILE A 217 -0.39 -3.82 11.65
CA ILE A 217 -1.20 -2.71 11.11
C ILE A 217 -2.68 -3.12 11.04
N LEU A 218 -3.00 -4.23 10.37
CA LEU A 218 -4.37 -4.69 10.17
C LEU A 218 -5.07 -4.97 11.51
N THR A 219 -4.37 -5.48 12.51
CA THR A 219 -4.90 -5.74 13.85
C THR A 219 -5.45 -4.45 14.48
N LYS A 220 -4.64 -3.38 14.54
CA LYS A 220 -5.10 -2.09 15.06
C LYS A 220 -6.29 -1.53 14.28
N ARG A 221 -6.25 -1.68 12.95
CA ARG A 221 -7.31 -1.17 12.07
C ARG A 221 -8.60 -1.98 12.25
N ALA A 222 -8.48 -3.29 12.50
CA ALA A 222 -9.60 -4.17 12.77
C ALA A 222 -10.26 -3.89 14.13
N GLU A 223 -9.47 -3.58 15.17
CA GLU A 223 -9.96 -3.17 16.49
C GLU A 223 -10.85 -1.92 16.41
N GLU A 224 -10.51 -0.98 15.53
CA GLU A 224 -11.33 0.22 15.32
C GLU A 224 -12.54 -0.03 14.41
N ALA A 225 -12.43 -0.97 13.47
CA ALA A 225 -13.40 -1.14 12.38
C ALA A 225 -14.48 -2.19 12.64
N PHE A 226 -14.18 -3.25 13.39
CA PHE A 226 -15.04 -4.42 13.57
C PHE A 226 -15.55 -4.56 15.00
N LYS A 227 -16.67 -5.27 15.16
CA LYS A 227 -17.16 -5.67 16.48
C LYS A 227 -16.29 -6.77 17.06
N GLU A 228 -16.23 -6.82 18.39
CA GLU A 228 -15.51 -7.85 19.11
C GLU A 228 -15.94 -9.27 18.68
N GLY A 229 -14.96 -10.13 18.44
CA GLY A 229 -15.17 -11.52 18.00
C GLY A 229 -15.61 -11.70 16.54
N ALA A 230 -15.75 -10.63 15.76
CA ALA A 230 -16.10 -10.72 14.34
C ALA A 230 -14.94 -11.19 13.45
N LEU A 231 -13.70 -11.02 13.90
CA LEU A 231 -12.49 -11.38 13.17
C LEU A 231 -11.51 -12.10 14.10
N SER A 232 -10.86 -13.15 13.59
CA SER A 232 -9.84 -13.90 14.33
C SER A 232 -8.43 -13.45 13.94
N GLU A 233 -7.48 -13.61 14.88
CA GLU A 233 -6.05 -13.32 14.63
C GLU A 233 -5.50 -14.11 13.44
N GLU A 234 -5.89 -15.39 13.29
CA GLU A 234 -5.50 -16.22 12.14
C GLU A 234 -5.98 -15.63 10.81
N THR A 235 -7.18 -15.05 10.77
CA THR A 235 -7.72 -14.44 9.54
C THR A 235 -7.00 -13.13 9.22
N ILE A 236 -6.65 -12.32 10.22
CA ILE A 236 -5.83 -11.11 10.03
C ILE A 236 -4.45 -11.50 9.51
N ALA A 237 -3.82 -12.51 10.12
CA ALA A 237 -2.53 -13.04 9.71
C ALA A 237 -2.57 -13.55 8.26
N TYR A 238 -3.66 -14.19 7.87
CA TYR A 238 -3.86 -14.65 6.50
C TYR A 238 -3.92 -13.50 5.50
N ILE A 239 -4.70 -12.45 5.78
CA ILE A 239 -4.79 -11.27 4.91
C ILE A 239 -3.42 -10.57 4.78
N ALA A 240 -2.72 -10.41 5.89
CA ALA A 240 -1.38 -9.85 5.91
C ALA A 240 -0.40 -10.68 5.05
N ASP A 241 -0.52 -12.00 5.11
CA ASP A 241 0.32 -12.91 4.36
C ASP A 241 0.04 -12.86 2.85
N ILE A 242 -1.23 -12.83 2.47
CA ILE A 242 -1.66 -12.66 1.08
C ILE A 242 -1.07 -11.36 0.52
N ALA A 243 -1.22 -10.24 1.23
CA ALA A 243 -0.73 -8.94 0.77
C ALA A 243 0.81 -8.85 0.72
N ALA A 244 1.51 -9.47 1.67
CA ALA A 244 2.97 -9.49 1.69
C ALA A 244 3.58 -10.30 0.54
N ASN A 245 2.90 -11.34 0.06
CA ASN A 245 3.42 -12.28 -0.93
C ASN A 245 2.80 -12.13 -2.32
N LYS A 246 2.10 -11.01 -2.55
CA LYS A 246 1.58 -10.67 -3.87
C LYS A 246 2.73 -10.51 -4.87
N SER A 247 2.57 -11.06 -6.07
CA SER A 247 3.60 -10.98 -7.13
C SER A 247 3.85 -9.54 -7.60
N LEU A 248 2.83 -8.69 -7.57
CA LEU A 248 2.92 -7.27 -7.94
C LEU A 248 2.64 -6.40 -6.71
N ASN A 249 3.57 -5.48 -6.40
CA ASN A 249 3.54 -4.63 -5.21
C ASN A 249 3.42 -5.44 -3.90
N PRO A 250 4.38 -6.34 -3.60
CA PRO A 250 4.38 -7.07 -2.33
C PRO A 250 4.42 -6.10 -1.16
N GLY A 251 3.65 -6.39 -0.12
CA GLY A 251 3.61 -5.56 1.09
C GLY A 251 2.75 -4.30 0.96
N ASP A 252 1.84 -4.23 -0.03
CA ASP A 252 0.90 -3.13 -0.20
C ASP A 252 -0.16 -3.13 0.92
N CYS A 253 -0.05 -2.17 1.84
CA CYS A 253 -0.99 -2.01 2.94
C CYS A 253 -2.40 -1.59 2.49
N ARG A 254 -2.54 -0.85 1.38
CA ARG A 254 -3.86 -0.46 0.86
C ARG A 254 -4.60 -1.70 0.40
N PHE A 255 -3.92 -2.57 -0.35
CA PHE A 255 -4.47 -3.86 -0.77
C PHE A 255 -4.87 -4.74 0.42
N ALA A 256 -4.05 -4.81 1.46
CA ALA A 256 -4.37 -5.55 2.68
C ALA A 256 -5.65 -5.02 3.38
N LEU A 257 -5.80 -3.70 3.47
CA LEU A 257 -6.99 -3.06 4.02
C LEU A 257 -8.23 -3.26 3.15
N ASP A 258 -8.07 -3.23 1.83
CA ASP A 258 -9.16 -3.53 0.89
C ASP A 258 -9.66 -4.96 1.06
N ILE A 259 -8.77 -5.96 1.11
CA ILE A 259 -9.16 -7.34 1.37
C ILE A 259 -9.96 -7.43 2.67
N LEU A 260 -9.46 -6.80 3.73
CA LEU A 260 -10.10 -6.81 5.04
C LEU A 260 -11.51 -6.19 4.99
N PHE A 261 -11.64 -5.03 4.35
CA PHE A 261 -12.92 -4.32 4.18
C PHE A 261 -13.92 -5.14 3.37
N TYR A 262 -13.54 -5.62 2.18
CA TYR A 262 -14.44 -6.39 1.33
C TYR A 262 -14.81 -7.75 1.96
N SER A 263 -13.92 -8.37 2.73
CA SER A 263 -14.23 -9.61 3.46
C SER A 263 -15.32 -9.38 4.51
N GLY A 264 -15.32 -8.20 5.16
CA GLY A 264 -16.40 -7.79 6.05
C GLY A 264 -17.72 -7.55 5.32
N LEU A 265 -17.70 -6.91 4.13
CA LEU A 265 -18.90 -6.73 3.31
C LEU A 265 -19.50 -8.07 2.84
N VAL A 266 -18.65 -9.03 2.49
CA VAL A 266 -19.09 -10.40 2.16
C VAL A 266 -19.76 -11.05 3.37
N ALA A 267 -19.18 -10.91 4.57
CA ALA A 267 -19.77 -11.45 5.80
C ALA A 267 -21.16 -10.87 6.07
N ASP A 268 -21.31 -9.54 5.97
CA ASP A 268 -22.59 -8.84 6.12
C ASP A 268 -23.63 -9.32 5.11
N THR A 269 -23.23 -9.43 3.84
CA THR A 269 -24.11 -9.89 2.75
C THR A 269 -24.57 -11.33 2.98
N LYS A 270 -23.68 -12.19 3.50
CA LYS A 270 -23.99 -13.58 3.84
C LYS A 270 -24.67 -13.74 5.22
N GLY A 271 -24.94 -12.64 5.93
CA GLY A 271 -25.54 -12.65 7.26
C GLY A 271 -24.66 -13.30 8.35
N SER A 272 -23.36 -13.45 8.09
CA SER A 272 -22.42 -14.05 9.02
C SER A 272 -22.01 -13.06 10.11
N ARG A 273 -21.89 -13.56 11.34
CA ARG A 273 -21.34 -12.77 12.47
C ARG A 273 -19.81 -12.75 12.50
N LYS A 274 -19.16 -13.55 11.66
CA LYS A 274 -17.71 -13.69 11.62
C LYS A 274 -17.19 -13.65 10.19
N ILE A 275 -16.03 -13.04 10.01
CA ILE A 275 -15.26 -13.12 8.79
C ILE A 275 -14.43 -14.40 8.86
N ILE A 276 -14.71 -15.32 7.94
CA ILE A 276 -14.01 -16.60 7.83
C ILE A 276 -12.99 -16.55 6.67
N PRO A 277 -11.97 -17.43 6.66
CA PRO A 277 -10.95 -17.46 5.61
C PRO A 277 -11.52 -17.59 4.19
N GLU A 278 -12.69 -18.22 4.05
CA GLU A 278 -13.35 -18.37 2.75
C GLU A 278 -13.80 -17.04 2.15
N TYR A 279 -14.18 -16.06 2.98
CA TYR A 279 -14.55 -14.74 2.49
C TYR A 279 -13.31 -13.97 2.01
N VAL A 280 -12.17 -14.19 2.69
CA VAL A 280 -10.88 -13.66 2.25
C VAL A 280 -10.48 -14.24 0.90
N ARG A 281 -10.61 -15.56 0.69
CA ARG A 281 -10.37 -16.19 -0.62
C ARG A 281 -11.27 -15.63 -1.71
N LEU A 282 -12.56 -15.47 -1.42
CA LEU A 282 -13.53 -14.92 -2.37
C LEU A 282 -13.14 -13.51 -2.86
N VAL A 283 -12.59 -12.69 -1.96
CA VAL A 283 -12.14 -11.33 -2.28
C VAL A 283 -10.77 -11.33 -2.97
N ALA A 284 -9.86 -12.19 -2.51
CA ALA A 284 -8.50 -12.25 -3.03
C ALA A 284 -8.42 -12.86 -4.43
N LYS A 285 -9.34 -13.76 -4.81
CA LYS A 285 -9.24 -14.57 -6.03
C LYS A 285 -8.92 -13.79 -7.31
N ASP A 286 -9.48 -12.60 -7.49
CA ASP A 286 -9.31 -11.79 -8.71
C ASP A 286 -7.96 -11.07 -8.75
N SER A 287 -7.28 -10.95 -7.61
CA SER A 287 -5.98 -10.28 -7.46
C SER A 287 -4.80 -11.24 -7.59
N PHE A 288 -5.06 -12.54 -7.60
CA PHE A 288 -4.07 -13.58 -7.82
C PHE A 288 -4.34 -14.24 -9.17
N PRO A 289 -3.33 -14.85 -9.82
CA PRO A 289 -3.58 -15.70 -10.98
C PRO A 289 -4.59 -16.78 -10.58
N GLY A 290 -5.84 -16.59 -11.00
CA GLY A 290 -6.87 -17.59 -10.80
C GLY A 290 -6.47 -18.86 -11.54
N MET A 291 -6.80 -19.99 -10.95
CA MET A 291 -6.55 -21.29 -11.56
C MET A 291 -7.44 -21.44 -12.80
N ARG A 292 -6.87 -21.37 -13.99
CA ARG A 292 -7.66 -21.51 -15.22
C ARG A 292 -8.11 -22.95 -15.35
N THR A 293 -9.32 -23.15 -15.86
CA THR A 293 -9.83 -24.49 -16.18
C THR A 293 -8.86 -25.23 -17.10
N GLU A 294 -8.20 -24.53 -18.03
CA GLU A 294 -7.17 -25.07 -18.92
C GLU A 294 -5.96 -25.63 -18.16
N ASP A 295 -5.49 -24.92 -17.12
CA ASP A 295 -4.36 -25.36 -16.30
C ASP A 295 -4.75 -26.62 -15.51
N LEU A 296 -5.97 -26.65 -14.96
CA LEU A 296 -6.53 -27.82 -14.26
C LEU A 296 -6.64 -29.06 -15.16
N MET A 297 -6.87 -28.88 -16.46
CA MET A 297 -6.90 -29.97 -17.43
C MET A 297 -5.52 -30.59 -17.68
N THR A 298 -4.43 -29.95 -17.23
CA THR A 298 -3.07 -30.48 -17.30
C THR A 298 -2.67 -31.31 -16.08
N LEU A 299 -3.54 -31.43 -15.08
CA LEU A 299 -3.27 -32.25 -13.90
C LEU A 299 -3.32 -33.73 -14.26
N SER A 300 -2.36 -34.50 -13.76
CA SER A 300 -2.38 -35.95 -13.91
C SER A 300 -3.43 -36.61 -13.02
N ASP A 301 -3.82 -37.85 -13.35
CA ASP A 301 -4.72 -38.67 -12.53
C ASP A 301 -4.18 -38.92 -11.11
N ARG A 302 -2.88 -38.69 -10.88
CA ARG A 302 -2.21 -38.82 -9.58
C ARG A 302 -2.20 -37.50 -8.80
N GLU A 303 -2.14 -36.36 -9.47
CA GLU A 303 -2.14 -35.02 -8.87
C GLU A 303 -3.54 -34.55 -8.47
N LEU A 304 -4.56 -34.92 -9.26
CA LEU A 304 -5.93 -34.50 -9.01
C LEU A 304 -6.45 -34.95 -7.61
N PRO A 305 -6.24 -36.19 -7.15
CA PRO A 305 -6.61 -36.59 -5.79
C PRO A 305 -5.88 -35.79 -4.69
N VAL A 306 -4.63 -35.38 -4.93
CA VAL A 306 -3.85 -34.54 -3.99
C VAL A 306 -4.47 -33.15 -3.86
N LEU A 307 -4.91 -32.56 -4.98
CA LEU A 307 -5.59 -31.28 -4.98
C LEU A 307 -6.97 -31.38 -4.30
N LYS A 308 -7.77 -32.42 -4.61
CA LYS A 308 -9.06 -32.68 -3.95
C LYS A 308 -8.90 -32.81 -2.43
N ALA A 309 -7.89 -33.56 -1.98
CA ALA A 309 -7.58 -33.72 -0.57
C ALA A 309 -7.24 -32.39 0.10
N THR A 310 -6.46 -31.54 -0.56
CA THR A 310 -6.09 -30.21 -0.05
C THR A 310 -7.32 -29.31 0.09
N VAL A 311 -8.19 -29.29 -0.92
CA VAL A 311 -9.47 -28.54 -0.89
C VAL A 311 -10.37 -29.06 0.24
N ARG A 312 -10.53 -30.38 0.36
CA ARG A 312 -11.29 -31.03 1.45
C ARG A 312 -10.74 -30.66 2.82
N ALA A 313 -9.41 -30.66 2.97
CA ALA A 313 -8.75 -30.35 4.22
C ALA A 313 -9.04 -28.90 4.66
N LEU A 314 -8.90 -27.95 3.74
CA LEU A 314 -9.17 -26.52 3.98
C LEU A 314 -10.65 -26.26 4.30
N LYS A 315 -11.56 -26.89 3.55
CA LYS A 315 -13.01 -26.77 3.73
C LYS A 315 -13.49 -27.33 5.07
N THR A 316 -13.00 -28.51 5.44
CA THR A 316 -13.41 -29.20 6.68
C THR A 316 -12.91 -28.46 7.92
N ARG A 317 -11.66 -27.97 7.89
CA ARG A 317 -11.03 -27.32 9.04
C ARG A 317 -11.37 -25.84 9.16
N GLN A 318 -11.84 -25.20 8.08
CA GLN A 318 -12.16 -23.77 8.01
C GLN A 318 -11.01 -22.85 8.45
N ARG A 319 -9.75 -23.31 8.27
CA ARG A 319 -8.54 -22.57 8.59
C ARG A 319 -7.91 -21.94 7.35
N PRO A 320 -7.11 -20.87 7.49
CA PRO A 320 -6.36 -20.31 6.38
C PRO A 320 -5.35 -21.29 5.76
N TYR A 321 -4.68 -22.08 6.60
CA TYR A 321 -3.69 -23.08 6.22
C TYR A 321 -4.03 -24.44 6.84
N VAL A 322 -3.55 -25.49 6.19
CA VAL A 322 -3.56 -26.87 6.70
C VAL A 322 -2.17 -27.48 6.56
N SER A 323 -1.78 -28.32 7.51
CA SER A 323 -0.48 -29.00 7.46
C SER A 323 -0.44 -30.05 6.34
N ILE A 324 0.77 -30.41 5.87
CA ILE A 324 0.95 -31.53 4.93
C ILE A 324 0.34 -32.82 5.50
N GLN A 325 0.47 -33.04 6.80
CA GLN A 325 -0.07 -34.23 7.46
C GLN A 325 -1.60 -34.27 7.42
N GLU A 326 -2.25 -33.12 7.62
CA GLU A 326 -3.71 -33.00 7.48
C GLU A 326 -4.15 -33.27 6.03
N CYS A 327 -3.47 -32.71 5.04
CA CYS A 327 -3.74 -33.01 3.62
C CYS A 327 -3.49 -34.49 3.28
N TRP A 328 -2.47 -35.11 3.86
CA TRP A 328 -2.18 -36.53 3.67
C TRP A 328 -3.29 -37.43 4.21
N GLN A 329 -3.86 -37.10 5.37
CA GLN A 329 -5.00 -37.84 5.92
C GLN A 329 -6.21 -37.75 5.00
N ASP A 330 -6.52 -36.55 4.50
CA ASP A 330 -7.62 -36.37 3.55
C ASP A 330 -7.33 -37.02 2.20
N TYR A 331 -6.06 -37.12 1.79
CA TYR A 331 -5.65 -37.81 0.55
C TYR A 331 -5.91 -39.31 0.62
N LEU A 332 -5.60 -39.95 1.75
CA LEU A 332 -5.89 -41.36 1.94
C LEU A 332 -7.40 -41.65 1.85
N LEU A 333 -8.23 -40.76 2.41
CA LEU A 333 -9.69 -40.87 2.32
C LEU A 333 -10.20 -40.68 0.88
N VAL A 334 -9.69 -39.69 0.15
CA VAL A 334 -10.05 -39.48 -1.26
C VAL A 334 -9.64 -40.68 -2.12
N CYS A 335 -8.45 -41.26 -1.88
CA CYS A 335 -8.00 -42.47 -2.56
C CYS A 335 -8.91 -43.68 -2.29
N GLU A 336 -9.36 -43.86 -1.05
CA GLU A 336 -10.30 -44.92 -0.69
C GLU A 336 -11.66 -44.74 -1.37
N GLU A 337 -12.21 -43.53 -1.32
CA GLU A 337 -13.50 -43.18 -1.95
C GLU A 337 -13.50 -43.38 -3.48
N GLU A 338 -12.35 -43.12 -4.13
CA GLU A 338 -12.19 -43.23 -5.58
C GLU A 338 -11.60 -44.57 -6.05
N ASN A 339 -11.32 -45.51 -5.14
CA ASN A 339 -10.65 -46.80 -5.43
C ASN A 339 -9.29 -46.64 -6.13
N ILE A 340 -8.51 -45.63 -5.73
CA ILE A 340 -7.17 -45.35 -6.24
C ILE A 340 -6.14 -45.84 -5.22
N SER A 341 -5.15 -46.62 -5.65
CA SER A 341 -4.02 -47.00 -4.77
C SER A 341 -3.20 -45.76 -4.40
N PRO A 342 -3.05 -45.43 -3.11
CA PRO A 342 -2.35 -44.21 -2.68
C PRO A 342 -0.85 -44.32 -2.95
N ASP A 343 -0.25 -43.21 -3.39
CA ASP A 343 1.19 -43.09 -3.52
C ASP A 343 1.88 -43.04 -2.14
N SER A 344 3.20 -43.24 -2.10
CA SER A 344 3.95 -43.08 -0.84
C SER A 344 3.88 -41.64 -0.31
N TYR A 345 4.00 -41.45 1.02
CA TYR A 345 4.04 -40.11 1.62
C TYR A 345 5.11 -39.19 0.99
N ARG A 346 6.26 -39.76 0.61
CA ARG A 346 7.33 -39.02 -0.08
C ARG A 346 6.88 -38.53 -1.44
N THR A 347 6.22 -39.39 -2.22
CA THR A 347 5.68 -39.05 -3.55
C THR A 347 4.57 -38.01 -3.43
N PHE A 348 3.67 -38.16 -2.47
CA PHE A 348 2.63 -37.17 -2.16
C PHE A 348 3.22 -35.78 -1.87
N ARG A 349 4.29 -35.73 -1.07
CA ARG A 349 4.98 -34.46 -0.80
C ARG A 349 5.58 -33.83 -2.06
N ASN A 350 6.08 -34.65 -3.00
CA ASN A 350 6.56 -34.14 -4.29
C ASN A 350 5.39 -33.57 -5.12
N HIS A 351 4.22 -34.22 -5.13
CA HIS A 351 3.02 -33.69 -5.78
C HIS A 351 2.58 -32.34 -5.20
N ILE A 352 2.61 -32.19 -3.87
CA ILE A 352 2.34 -30.89 -3.21
C ILE A 352 3.34 -29.81 -3.68
N GLN A 353 4.62 -30.16 -3.81
CA GLN A 353 5.61 -29.22 -4.32
C GLN A 353 5.37 -28.85 -5.78
N ASP A 354 5.04 -29.81 -6.65
CA ASP A 354 4.72 -29.56 -8.06
C ASP A 354 3.49 -28.66 -8.21
N LEU A 355 2.40 -29.00 -7.51
CA LEU A 355 1.19 -28.19 -7.46
C LEU A 355 1.48 -26.76 -6.98
N SER A 356 2.39 -26.61 -6.01
CA SER A 356 2.81 -25.29 -5.54
C SER A 356 3.63 -24.51 -6.57
N LEU A 357 4.53 -25.18 -7.30
CA LEU A 357 5.33 -24.55 -8.37
C LEU A 357 4.44 -24.07 -9.52
N ARG A 358 3.39 -24.83 -9.83
CA ARG A 358 2.40 -24.51 -10.86
C ARG A 358 1.30 -23.55 -10.36
N SER A 359 1.43 -23.01 -9.15
CA SER A 359 0.48 -22.07 -8.54
C SER A 359 -0.95 -22.62 -8.35
N PHE A 360 -1.11 -23.95 -8.30
CA PHE A 360 -2.40 -24.54 -7.95
C PHE A 360 -2.72 -24.40 -6.47
N ILE A 361 -1.67 -24.51 -5.65
CA ILE A 361 -1.71 -24.32 -4.21
C ILE A 361 -0.53 -23.42 -3.81
N GLU A 362 -0.55 -22.91 -2.60
CA GLU A 362 0.62 -22.29 -1.99
C GLU A 362 1.10 -23.16 -0.83
N TYR A 363 2.33 -23.65 -0.92
CA TYR A 363 2.97 -24.39 0.18
C TYR A 363 4.04 -23.55 0.85
N ARG A 364 3.94 -23.42 2.18
CA ARG A 364 4.90 -22.71 3.02
C ARG A 364 5.38 -23.60 4.15
N LEU A 365 6.70 -23.62 4.36
CA LEU A 365 7.33 -24.50 5.34
C LEU A 365 6.88 -24.23 6.78
N ASP A 366 6.61 -22.97 7.13
CA ASP A 366 6.25 -22.51 8.46
C ASP A 366 4.73 -22.56 8.73
N LYS A 367 3.89 -22.50 7.69
CA LYS A 367 2.42 -22.40 7.84
C LYS A 367 1.65 -23.61 7.32
N GLY A 368 2.18 -24.33 6.34
CA GLY A 368 1.49 -25.40 5.63
C GLY A 368 0.97 -24.95 4.26
N ILE A 369 -0.17 -25.51 3.86
CA ILE A 369 -0.75 -25.41 2.52
C ILE A 369 -2.00 -24.53 2.55
N THR A 370 -2.14 -23.64 1.59
CA THR A 370 -3.32 -22.80 1.37
C THR A 370 -3.66 -22.69 -0.11
N ILE A 371 -4.83 -22.12 -0.41
CA ILE A 371 -5.22 -21.74 -1.76
C ILE A 371 -5.83 -20.34 -1.69
N THR A 372 -5.29 -19.40 -2.48
CA THR A 372 -5.66 -17.97 -2.47
C THR A 372 -6.37 -17.55 -3.75
N GLY A 373 -5.97 -18.10 -4.91
CA GLY A 373 -6.51 -17.76 -6.23
C GLY A 373 -7.86 -18.39 -6.59
N ALA A 374 -8.50 -19.11 -5.67
CA ALA A 374 -9.80 -19.73 -5.91
C ALA A 374 -10.56 -19.98 -4.59
N THR A 375 -11.89 -19.96 -4.66
CA THR A 375 -12.76 -20.38 -3.55
C THR A 375 -12.93 -21.89 -3.55
N MET A 376 -13.32 -22.45 -2.40
CA MET A 376 -13.64 -23.89 -2.29
C MET A 376 -14.82 -24.26 -3.21
N GLU A 377 -15.78 -23.34 -3.42
CA GLU A 377 -16.88 -23.55 -4.37
C GLU A 377 -16.41 -23.58 -5.83
N ASP A 378 -15.41 -22.75 -6.19
CA ASP A 378 -14.82 -22.78 -7.53
C ASP A 378 -14.17 -24.14 -7.80
N PHE A 379 -13.47 -24.72 -6.80
CA PHE A 379 -12.92 -26.07 -6.91
C PHE A 379 -13.99 -27.14 -7.08
N ASP A 380 -15.05 -27.12 -6.26
CA ASP A 380 -16.14 -28.10 -6.38
C ASP A 380 -16.71 -28.11 -7.81
N ARG A 381 -16.87 -26.92 -8.43
CA ARG A 381 -17.37 -26.80 -9.81
C ARG A 381 -16.40 -27.37 -10.84
N VAL A 382 -15.11 -27.10 -10.71
CA VAL A 382 -14.13 -27.58 -11.70
C VAL A 382 -13.87 -29.08 -11.53
N ILE A 383 -13.79 -29.59 -10.30
CA ILE A 383 -13.66 -31.02 -10.01
C ILE A 383 -14.81 -31.81 -10.63
N LEU A 384 -16.07 -31.35 -10.45
CA LEU A 384 -17.24 -31.98 -11.08
C LEU A 384 -17.15 -32.00 -12.62
N THR A 385 -16.50 -30.99 -13.21
CA THR A 385 -16.32 -30.90 -14.67
C THR A 385 -15.25 -31.89 -15.16
N LEU A 386 -14.16 -32.04 -14.42
CA LEU A 386 -13.09 -33.00 -14.70
C LEU A 386 -13.58 -34.45 -14.58
N GLU A 387 -14.33 -34.76 -13.51
CA GLU A 387 -14.88 -36.10 -13.27
C GLU A 387 -15.90 -36.53 -14.34
N ARG A 388 -16.74 -35.60 -14.81
CA ARG A 388 -17.69 -35.87 -15.91
C ARG A 388 -16.99 -36.21 -17.21
N ARG A 389 -15.78 -35.70 -17.44
CA ARG A 389 -15.01 -36.03 -18.65
C ARG A 389 -14.23 -37.33 -18.50
N ALA A 390 -13.66 -37.63 -17.34
CA ALA A 390 -13.00 -38.92 -17.08
C ALA A 390 -13.95 -40.12 -17.20
N LYS A 391 -15.26 -39.93 -16.95
CA LYS A 391 -16.30 -40.95 -17.18
C LYS A 391 -16.75 -41.08 -18.65
N ASN A 392 -16.38 -40.12 -19.51
CA ASN A 392 -16.78 -40.05 -20.92
C ASN A 392 -15.60 -40.26 -21.89
N ALA A 393 -14.39 -40.46 -21.37
CA ALA A 393 -13.19 -40.88 -22.08
C ALA A 393 -12.93 -42.36 -21.78
#